data_AF-A0A7Y2IX09-F1
#
_entry.id   AF-A0A7Y2IX09-F1
#
_cell.length_a   1.000
_cell.length_b   1.000
_cell.length_c   1.000
_cell.angle_alpha   90.00
_cell.angle_beta   90.00
_cell.angle_gamma   90.00
#
_symmetry.space_group_name_H-M   'P 1'
#
loop_
_entity.id
_entity.type
_entity.pdbx_description
1 polymer ?
#
loop_
_entity_poly.entity_id
_entity_poly.type
_entity_poly.pdbx_seq_one_letter_code
_entity_poly.pdbx_strand_id
1 'polypeptide(L)'
;MDRDQVAAVLDEAEKALEKGETKLGPSGFWKAVGAAKRDPALVEEFGGRFATIDRTAFEKWAFFSVPSGIGTLLAVVWTIVGFGLILWAYSLDQPANGLVLLVGTAITLVTTHGLAHMVVGRLFGMRFTSWFVGSLRRPQPGVKVDYATYLRTPAKQRAWMHASGAVLTKLIPFFALGPALVMEAPWWTTALLVLLGV
;
A
#
# COMPACT_ATOMS: atom_id res chain seq x y z
N MET A 1 -18.05 -5.87 -21.59
CA MET A 1 -17.19 -6.84 -22.27
C MET A 1 -17.74 -8.19 -21.92
N ASP A 2 -18.01 -9.00 -22.94
CA ASP A 2 -18.36 -10.40 -22.75
C ASP A 2 -17.11 -11.26 -22.46
N ARG A 3 -17.34 -12.56 -22.25
CA ARG A 3 -16.31 -13.55 -21.96
C ARG A 3 -15.21 -13.60 -23.02
N ASP A 4 -15.58 -13.66 -24.29
CA ASP A 4 -14.63 -13.86 -25.40
C ASP A 4 -13.79 -12.60 -25.64
N GLN A 5 -14.40 -11.42 -25.47
CA GLN A 5 -13.68 -10.14 -25.48
C GLN A 5 -12.67 -10.04 -24.33
N VAL A 6 -13.01 -10.55 -23.14
CA VAL A 6 -12.08 -10.59 -22.01
C VAL A 6 -10.92 -11.54 -22.32
N ALA A 7 -11.21 -12.75 -22.81
CA ALA A 7 -10.17 -13.71 -23.18
C ALA A 7 -9.18 -13.11 -24.19
N ALA A 8 -9.66 -12.49 -25.27
CA ALA A 8 -8.84 -11.85 -26.29
C ALA A 8 -7.94 -10.73 -25.73
N VAL A 9 -8.46 -9.91 -24.81
CA VAL A 9 -7.67 -8.85 -24.14
C VAL A 9 -6.57 -9.43 -23.24
N LEU A 10 -6.84 -10.56 -22.57
CA LEU A 10 -5.84 -11.22 -21.76
C LEU A 10 -4.73 -11.84 -22.63
N ASP A 11 -5.09 -12.45 -23.75
CA ASP A 11 -4.12 -12.98 -24.72
C ASP A 11 -3.21 -11.87 -25.25
N GLU A 12 -3.77 -10.70 -25.57
CA GLU A 12 -2.99 -9.55 -26.04
C GLU A 12 -2.07 -9.00 -24.95
N ALA A 13 -2.55 -8.95 -23.71
CA ALA A 13 -1.74 -8.52 -22.57
C ALA A 13 -0.55 -9.48 -22.31
N GLU A 14 -0.77 -10.78 -22.43
CA GLU A 14 0.28 -11.81 -22.31
C GLU A 14 1.34 -11.65 -23.42
N LYS A 15 0.91 -11.50 -24.67
CA LYS A 15 1.82 -11.25 -25.82
C LYS A 15 2.62 -9.95 -25.66
N ALA A 16 2.00 -8.88 -25.16
CA ALA A 16 2.70 -7.62 -24.91
C ALA A 16 3.77 -7.79 -23.81
N LEU A 17 3.46 -8.55 -22.75
CA LEU A 17 4.43 -8.86 -21.69
C LEU A 17 5.59 -9.71 -22.20
N GLU A 18 5.36 -10.66 -23.09
CA GLU A 18 6.42 -11.45 -23.74
C GLU A 18 7.37 -10.57 -24.55
N LYS A 19 6.85 -9.53 -25.20
CA LYS A 19 7.64 -8.52 -25.92
C LYS A 19 8.36 -7.52 -25.01
N GLY A 20 8.19 -7.64 -23.69
CA GLY A 20 8.83 -6.77 -22.70
C GLY A 20 8.02 -5.52 -22.33
N GLU A 21 6.80 -5.36 -22.84
CA GLU A 21 5.94 -4.24 -22.43
C GLU A 21 5.42 -4.46 -21.01
N THR A 22 5.53 -3.44 -20.15
CA THR A 22 5.07 -3.51 -18.75
C THR A 22 3.78 -2.73 -18.51
N LYS A 23 3.36 -1.90 -19.47
CA LYS A 23 2.13 -1.11 -19.39
C LYS A 23 0.97 -1.94 -19.89
N LEU A 24 0.06 -2.30 -19.00
CA LEU A 24 -1.14 -3.08 -19.34
C LEU A 24 -2.30 -2.25 -19.92
N GLY A 25 -2.19 -0.91 -19.89
CA GLY A 25 -3.25 -0.02 -20.40
C GLY A 25 -3.56 -0.19 -21.89
N PRO A 26 -2.55 -0.17 -22.78
CA PRO A 26 -2.72 -0.30 -24.23
C PRO A 26 -3.42 -1.59 -24.68
N SER A 27 -3.21 -2.72 -24.01
CA SER A 27 -3.88 -3.99 -24.36
C SER A 27 -5.37 -4.02 -23.98
N GLY A 28 -5.86 -3.02 -23.24
CA GLY A 28 -7.24 -2.99 -22.73
C GLY A 28 -7.44 -3.76 -21.43
N PHE A 29 -6.36 -4.26 -20.80
CA PHE A 29 -6.41 -5.04 -19.57
C PHE A 29 -7.28 -4.41 -18.47
N TRP A 30 -7.15 -3.10 -18.25
CA TRP A 30 -7.92 -2.41 -17.21
C TRP A 30 -9.43 -2.34 -17.51
N LYS A 31 -9.83 -2.38 -18.80
CA LYS A 31 -11.23 -2.49 -19.19
C LYS A 31 -11.77 -3.90 -18.88
N ALA A 32 -10.99 -4.94 -19.18
CA ALA A 32 -11.34 -6.33 -18.85
C ALA A 32 -11.46 -6.53 -17.33
N VAL A 33 -10.52 -5.99 -16.55
CA VAL A 33 -10.61 -5.92 -15.08
C VAL A 33 -11.89 -5.23 -14.63
N GLY A 34 -12.27 -4.12 -15.26
CA GLY A 34 -13.51 -3.42 -14.96
C GLY A 34 -14.75 -4.29 -15.21
N ALA A 35 -14.75 -5.09 -16.27
CA ALA A 35 -15.81 -6.07 -16.55
C ALA A 35 -15.85 -7.17 -15.48
N ALA A 36 -14.70 -7.77 -15.16
CA ALA A 36 -14.59 -8.81 -14.13
C ALA A 36 -15.04 -8.31 -12.74
N LYS A 37 -14.78 -7.06 -12.38
CA LYS A 37 -15.28 -6.47 -11.12
C LYS A 37 -16.81 -6.42 -11.01
N ARG A 38 -17.54 -6.50 -12.13
CA ARG A 38 -19.01 -6.45 -12.20
C ARG A 38 -19.63 -7.82 -12.42
N ASP A 39 -18.85 -8.81 -12.83
CA ASP A 39 -19.32 -10.15 -13.15
C ASP A 39 -18.44 -11.21 -12.46
N PRO A 40 -18.94 -11.85 -11.38
CA PRO A 40 -18.20 -12.88 -10.65
C PRO A 40 -17.80 -14.09 -11.51
N ALA A 41 -18.57 -14.43 -12.56
CA ALA A 41 -18.25 -15.58 -13.42
C ALA A 41 -16.94 -15.36 -14.17
N LEU A 42 -16.68 -14.13 -14.63
CA LEU A 42 -15.42 -13.76 -15.26
C LEU A 42 -14.24 -13.84 -14.27
N VAL A 43 -14.48 -13.59 -12.99
CA VAL A 43 -13.43 -13.70 -11.96
C VAL A 43 -13.13 -15.16 -11.63
N GLU A 44 -14.16 -16.01 -11.61
CA GLU A 44 -13.99 -17.45 -11.41
C GLU A 44 -13.17 -18.06 -12.55
N GLU A 45 -13.53 -17.74 -13.80
CA GLU A 45 -12.86 -18.26 -14.99
C GLU A 45 -11.47 -17.67 -15.21
N PHE A 46 -11.33 -16.34 -15.20
CA PHE A 46 -10.09 -15.66 -15.60
C PHE A 46 -9.25 -15.11 -14.45
N GLY A 47 -9.70 -15.24 -13.19
CA GLY A 47 -9.03 -14.63 -12.04
C GLY A 47 -7.54 -15.01 -11.92
N GLY A 48 -7.20 -16.27 -12.23
CA GLY A 48 -5.81 -16.73 -12.26
C GLY A 48 -4.96 -16.01 -13.32
N ARG A 49 -5.50 -15.84 -14.53
CA ARG A 49 -4.82 -15.12 -15.62
C ARG A 49 -4.63 -13.65 -15.29
N PHE A 50 -5.66 -12.98 -14.77
CA PHE A 50 -5.56 -11.60 -14.29
C PHE A 50 -4.41 -11.44 -13.28
N ALA A 51 -4.29 -12.36 -12.31
CA ALA A 51 -3.23 -12.32 -11.31
C ALA A 51 -1.84 -12.56 -11.91
N THR A 52 -1.70 -13.51 -12.82
CA THR A 52 -0.42 -13.78 -13.48
C THR A 52 0.06 -12.59 -14.30
N ILE A 53 -0.81 -12.03 -15.16
CA ILE A 53 -0.48 -10.87 -16.00
C ILE A 53 -0.10 -9.67 -15.14
N ASP A 54 -0.91 -9.33 -14.14
CA ASP A 54 -0.64 -8.21 -13.23
C ASP A 54 0.66 -8.40 -12.44
N ARG A 55 0.93 -9.62 -11.97
CA ARG A 55 2.18 -9.96 -11.27
C ARG A 55 3.40 -9.84 -12.18
N THR A 56 3.36 -10.42 -13.37
CA THR A 56 4.48 -10.36 -14.33
C THR A 56 4.77 -8.91 -14.75
N ALA A 57 3.74 -8.11 -15.00
CA ALA A 57 3.91 -6.69 -15.29
C ALA A 57 4.54 -5.93 -14.11
N PHE A 58 4.08 -6.23 -12.89
CA PHE A 58 4.60 -5.63 -11.67
C PHE A 58 6.06 -6.00 -11.40
N GLU A 59 6.45 -7.26 -11.54
CA GLU A 59 7.83 -7.72 -11.30
C GLU A 59 8.83 -7.06 -12.24
N LYS A 60 8.43 -6.78 -13.49
CA LYS A 60 9.25 -6.04 -14.46
C LYS A 60 9.27 -4.53 -14.19
N TRP A 61 8.30 -3.99 -13.46
CA TRP A 61 8.17 -2.55 -13.18
C TRP A 61 8.79 -2.15 -11.85
N ALA A 62 8.66 -2.98 -10.82
CA ALA A 62 9.12 -2.68 -9.47
C ALA A 62 10.65 -2.58 -9.44
N PHE A 63 11.17 -1.46 -8.94
CA PHE A 63 12.60 -1.27 -8.74
C PHE A 63 13.15 -2.25 -7.69
N PHE A 64 12.37 -2.45 -6.62
CA PHE A 64 12.72 -3.36 -5.56
C PHE A 64 11.46 -4.00 -4.99
N SER A 65 11.49 -5.31 -4.77
CA SER A 65 10.41 -6.01 -4.08
C SER A 65 10.96 -7.12 -3.19
N VAL A 66 10.29 -7.37 -2.07
CA VAL A 66 10.61 -8.45 -1.13
C VAL A 66 9.36 -9.27 -0.83
N PRO A 67 9.50 -10.57 -0.53
CA PRO A 67 8.38 -11.41 -0.13
C PRO A 67 7.57 -10.79 1.00
N SER A 68 6.24 -10.95 0.95
CA SER A 68 5.33 -10.27 1.88
C SER A 68 5.64 -10.55 3.35
N GLY A 69 6.08 -11.76 3.71
CA GLY A 69 6.48 -12.10 5.08
C GLY A 69 7.66 -11.25 5.58
N ILE A 70 8.75 -11.17 4.81
CA ILE A 70 9.95 -10.40 5.16
C ILE A 70 9.61 -8.92 5.25
N GLY A 71 8.91 -8.37 4.25
CA GLY A 71 8.54 -6.96 4.27
C GLY A 71 7.59 -6.61 5.43
N THR A 72 6.69 -7.53 5.81
CA THR A 72 5.79 -7.32 6.96
C THR A 72 6.58 -7.32 8.26
N LEU A 73 7.52 -8.24 8.43
CA LEU A 73 8.40 -8.28 9.59
C LEU A 73 9.20 -6.97 9.72
N LEU A 74 9.82 -6.53 8.62
CA LEU A 74 10.55 -5.26 8.59
C LEU A 74 9.64 -4.07 8.91
N ALA A 75 8.43 -4.02 8.36
CA ALA A 75 7.47 -2.97 8.66
C ALA A 75 7.10 -2.94 10.15
N VAL A 76 6.85 -4.10 10.77
CA VAL A 76 6.56 -4.20 12.22
C VAL A 76 7.76 -3.75 13.05
N VAL A 77 8.97 -4.19 12.72
CA VAL A 77 10.20 -3.75 13.40
C VAL A 77 10.35 -2.23 13.31
N TRP A 78 10.20 -1.65 12.12
CA TRP A 78 10.29 -0.21 11.94
C TRP A 78 9.15 0.55 12.62
N THR A 79 7.93 -0.01 12.71
CA THR A 79 6.87 0.57 13.54
C THR A 79 7.29 0.65 15.01
N ILE A 80 7.89 -0.41 15.56
CA ILE A 80 8.41 -0.43 16.94
C ILE A 80 9.51 0.62 17.11
N VAL A 81 10.46 0.72 16.16
CA VAL A 81 11.49 1.77 16.19
C VAL A 81 10.85 3.16 16.15
N GLY A 82 9.86 3.38 15.29
CA GLY A 82 9.13 4.65 15.18
C GLY A 82 8.51 5.07 16.51
N PHE A 83 7.79 4.15 17.18
CA PHE A 83 7.27 4.39 18.53
C PHE A 83 8.38 4.59 19.57
N GLY A 84 9.47 3.83 19.49
CA GLY A 84 10.63 4.00 20.36
C GLY A 84 11.25 5.40 20.24
N LEU A 85 11.34 5.95 19.03
CA LEU A 85 11.80 7.32 18.80
C LEU A 85 10.83 8.35 19.39
N ILE A 86 9.51 8.15 19.23
CA ILE A 86 8.49 9.02 19.84
C ILE A 86 8.65 9.04 21.37
N LEU A 87 8.88 7.88 21.99
CA LEU A 87 9.11 7.78 23.44
C LEU A 87 10.45 8.41 23.84
N TRP A 88 11.50 8.21 23.05
CA TRP A 88 12.82 8.79 23.31
C TRP A 88 12.80 10.32 23.22
N ALA A 89 11.94 10.90 22.38
CA ALA A 89 11.80 12.35 22.25
C ALA A 89 11.49 13.04 23.59
N TYR A 90 10.83 12.36 24.54
CA TYR A 90 10.55 12.90 25.88
C TYR A 90 11.79 13.16 26.74
N SER A 91 12.93 12.50 26.46
CA SER A 91 14.16 12.68 27.22
C SER A 91 15.13 13.68 26.58
N LEU A 92 14.68 14.42 25.56
CA LEU A 92 15.51 15.34 24.80
C LEU A 92 15.05 16.78 25.03
N ASP A 93 15.99 17.71 24.98
CA ASP A 93 15.69 19.14 24.99
C ASP A 93 15.26 19.63 23.60
N GLN A 94 14.65 20.81 23.57
CA GLN A 94 14.40 21.50 22.31
C GLN A 94 15.72 21.93 21.63
N PRO A 95 15.83 21.87 20.29
CA PRO A 95 14.81 21.47 19.33
C PRO A 95 14.84 19.97 18.98
N ALA A 96 15.71 19.18 19.61
CA ALA A 96 15.94 17.78 19.25
C ALA A 96 14.71 16.91 19.49
N ASN A 97 13.96 17.15 20.57
CA ASN A 97 12.70 16.45 20.86
C ASN A 97 11.71 16.53 19.69
N GLY A 98 11.51 17.71 19.10
CA GLY A 98 10.61 17.92 17.97
C GLY A 98 11.06 17.19 16.70
N LEU A 99 12.36 17.24 16.40
CA LEU A 99 12.92 16.52 15.24
C LEU A 99 12.76 15.00 15.39
N VAL A 100 13.11 14.47 16.56
CA VAL A 100 13.00 13.03 16.84
C VAL A 100 11.54 12.58 16.83
N LEU A 101 10.63 13.39 17.38
CA LEU A 101 9.19 13.14 17.33
C LEU A 101 8.68 13.07 15.88
N LEU A 102 9.07 14.01 15.02
CA LEU A 102 8.66 13.99 13.61
C LEU A 102 9.21 12.79 12.86
N VAL A 103 10.48 12.43 13.08
CA VAL A 103 11.08 11.24 12.46
C VAL A 103 10.36 9.98 12.92
N GLY A 104 10.14 9.82 14.23
CA GLY A 104 9.39 8.68 14.79
C GLY A 104 7.96 8.61 14.25
N THR A 105 7.29 9.75 14.14
CA THR A 105 5.94 9.86 13.56
C THR A 105 5.93 9.47 12.09
N ALA A 106 6.90 9.95 11.29
CA ALA A 106 7.00 9.64 9.87
C ALA A 106 7.25 8.14 9.62
N ILE A 107 8.16 7.52 10.37
CA ILE A 107 8.43 6.08 10.29
C ILE A 107 7.17 5.29 10.67
N THR A 108 6.51 5.65 11.78
CA THR A 108 5.28 5.00 12.23
C THR A 108 4.17 5.13 11.18
N LEU A 109 3.99 6.32 10.60
CA LEU A 109 2.98 6.57 9.57
C LEU A 109 3.20 5.72 8.32
N VAL A 110 4.43 5.69 7.78
CA VAL A 110 4.72 4.94 6.55
C VAL A 110 4.53 3.44 6.75
N THR A 111 5.04 2.90 7.87
CA THR A 111 4.96 1.48 8.17
C THR A 111 3.52 1.04 8.47
N THR A 112 2.80 1.78 9.31
CA THR A 112 1.42 1.45 9.69
C THR A 112 0.42 1.63 8.55
N HIS A 113 0.65 2.54 7.60
CA HIS A 113 -0.20 2.67 6.40
C HIS A 113 -0.25 1.37 5.58
N GLY A 114 0.91 0.81 5.24
CA GLY A 114 0.99 -0.46 4.51
C GLY A 114 0.46 -1.64 5.34
N LEU A 115 0.78 -1.68 6.64
CA LEU A 115 0.25 -2.71 7.54
C LEU A 115 -1.27 -2.64 7.66
N ALA A 116 -1.88 -1.46 7.68
CA ALA A 116 -3.32 -1.28 7.73
C ALA A 116 -4.02 -1.85 6.49
N HIS A 117 -3.46 -1.64 5.29
CA HIS A 117 -3.94 -2.30 4.08
C HIS A 117 -3.87 -3.82 4.21
N MET A 118 -2.76 -4.34 4.73
CA MET A 118 -2.56 -5.78 4.87
C MET A 118 -3.50 -6.42 5.87
N VAL A 119 -3.65 -5.82 7.06
CA VAL A 119 -4.53 -6.33 8.11
C VAL A 119 -5.97 -6.33 7.64
N VAL A 120 -6.48 -5.19 7.18
CA VAL A 120 -7.88 -5.07 6.72
C VAL A 120 -8.12 -5.92 5.47
N GLY A 121 -7.18 -5.96 4.53
CA GLY A 121 -7.27 -6.82 3.35
C GLY A 121 -7.34 -8.31 3.71
N ARG A 122 -6.49 -8.78 4.63
CA ARG A 122 -6.51 -10.19 5.07
C ARG A 122 -7.78 -10.56 5.82
N LEU A 123 -8.34 -9.65 6.62
CA LEU A 123 -9.64 -9.85 7.27
C LEU A 123 -10.78 -10.05 6.25
N PHE A 124 -10.63 -9.54 5.03
CA PHE A 124 -11.56 -9.76 3.91
C PHE A 124 -11.11 -10.84 2.93
N GLY A 125 -10.11 -11.65 3.28
CA GLY A 125 -9.65 -12.78 2.45
C GLY A 125 -8.72 -12.42 1.30
N MET A 126 -8.21 -11.18 1.23
CA MET A 126 -7.19 -10.80 0.26
C MET A 126 -5.81 -11.32 0.68
N ARG A 127 -5.01 -11.72 -0.31
CA ARG A 127 -3.61 -12.08 -0.10
C ARG A 127 -2.69 -10.98 -0.62
N PHE A 128 -1.47 -10.95 -0.10
CA PHE A 128 -0.43 -10.00 -0.49
C PHE A 128 0.83 -10.77 -0.86
N THR A 129 1.42 -10.45 -2.00
CA THR A 129 2.55 -11.18 -2.56
C THR A 129 3.89 -10.57 -2.15
N SER A 130 3.99 -9.24 -2.13
CA SER A 130 5.24 -8.55 -1.84
C SER A 130 5.05 -7.19 -1.18
N TRP A 131 6.09 -6.75 -0.48
CA TRP A 131 6.34 -5.32 -0.25
C TRP A 131 7.26 -4.81 -1.35
N PHE A 132 7.12 -3.56 -1.75
CA PHE A 132 7.91 -3.02 -2.84
C PHE A 132 8.18 -1.53 -2.70
N VAL A 133 9.23 -1.08 -3.39
CA VAL A 133 9.43 0.32 -3.76
C VAL A 133 9.20 0.40 -5.25
N GLY A 134 8.41 1.39 -5.68
CA GLY A 134 7.96 1.57 -7.06
C GLY A 134 9.07 1.75 -8.10
N SER A 135 9.07 2.84 -8.86
CA SER A 135 10.16 3.09 -9.82
C SER A 135 11.16 4.09 -9.24
N LEU A 136 12.41 4.12 -9.73
CA LEU A 136 13.41 5.12 -9.31
C LEU A 136 12.91 6.57 -9.42
N ARG A 137 12.06 6.86 -10.43
CA ARG A 137 11.46 8.19 -10.64
C ARG A 137 10.30 8.48 -9.67
N ARG A 138 9.71 7.46 -9.07
CA ARG A 138 8.62 7.54 -8.09
C ARG A 138 8.81 6.44 -7.03
N PRO A 139 9.77 6.61 -6.10
CA PRO A 139 10.09 5.62 -5.09
C PRO A 139 9.02 5.65 -4.00
N GLN A 140 7.85 5.12 -4.31
CA GLN A 140 6.74 5.01 -3.37
C GLN A 140 6.73 3.58 -2.80
N PRO A 141 6.85 3.41 -1.48
CA PRO A 141 6.71 2.11 -0.85
C PRO A 141 5.25 1.65 -0.95
N GLY A 142 5.04 0.35 -1.08
CA GLY A 142 3.69 -0.22 -1.16
C GLY A 142 3.65 -1.71 -0.89
N VAL A 143 2.44 -2.23 -0.80
CA VAL A 143 2.14 -3.65 -0.69
C VAL A 143 1.43 -4.13 -1.94
N LYS A 144 1.92 -5.19 -2.55
CA LYS A 144 1.30 -5.79 -3.74
C LYS A 144 0.24 -6.79 -3.31
N VAL A 145 -1.01 -6.53 -3.68
CA VAL A 145 -2.12 -7.45 -3.47
C VAL A 145 -2.12 -8.53 -4.57
N ASP A 146 -2.48 -9.76 -4.20
CA ASP A 146 -2.78 -10.83 -5.16
C ASP A 146 -4.08 -10.53 -5.89
N TYR A 147 -3.97 -10.28 -7.19
CA TYR A 147 -5.08 -9.69 -7.94
C TYR A 147 -6.29 -10.63 -8.06
N ALA A 148 -6.09 -11.94 -8.03
CA ALA A 148 -7.18 -12.93 -8.05
C ALA A 148 -8.05 -12.81 -6.78
N THR A 149 -7.43 -12.86 -5.59
CA THR A 149 -8.18 -12.69 -4.33
C THR A 149 -8.76 -11.29 -4.20
N TYR A 150 -8.06 -10.26 -4.69
CA TYR A 150 -8.60 -8.91 -4.76
C TYR A 150 -9.89 -8.82 -5.60
N LEU A 151 -9.91 -9.39 -6.81
CA LEU A 151 -11.09 -9.35 -7.68
C LEU A 151 -12.29 -10.11 -7.11
N ARG A 152 -12.04 -11.23 -6.41
CA ARG A 152 -13.09 -12.00 -5.72
C ARG A 152 -13.70 -11.27 -4.53
N THR A 153 -12.97 -10.32 -3.95
CA THR A 153 -13.42 -9.60 -2.75
C THR A 153 -14.45 -8.51 -3.12
N PRO A 154 -15.62 -8.42 -2.47
CA PRO A 154 -16.63 -7.40 -2.72
C PRO A 154 -16.11 -5.96 -2.74
N ALA A 155 -16.74 -5.09 -3.55
CA ALA A 155 -16.31 -3.70 -3.73
C ALA A 155 -16.21 -2.89 -2.43
N LYS A 156 -17.19 -3.04 -1.53
CA LYS A 156 -17.21 -2.36 -0.23
C LYS A 156 -16.02 -2.75 0.65
N GLN A 157 -15.62 -4.01 0.63
CA GLN A 157 -14.48 -4.52 1.40
C GLN A 157 -13.15 -4.03 0.81
N ARG A 158 -13.04 -3.97 -0.52
CA ARG A 158 -11.90 -3.31 -1.20
C ARG A 158 -11.80 -1.83 -0.85
N ALA A 159 -12.92 -1.13 -0.79
CA ALA A 159 -12.94 0.28 -0.39
C ALA A 159 -12.45 0.46 1.05
N TRP A 160 -12.90 -0.38 1.99
CA TRP A 160 -12.40 -0.36 3.37
C TRP A 160 -10.91 -0.69 3.47
N MET A 161 -10.41 -1.66 2.69
CA MET A 161 -8.99 -1.95 2.62
C MET A 161 -8.19 -0.74 2.15
N HIS A 162 -8.64 -0.01 1.12
CA HIS A 162 -7.95 1.21 0.66
C HIS A 162 -8.10 2.37 1.66
N ALA A 163 -9.27 2.50 2.30
CA ALA A 163 -9.52 3.55 3.28
C ALA A 163 -8.68 3.37 4.55
N SER A 164 -8.35 2.14 4.95
CA SER A 164 -7.62 1.88 6.20
C SER A 164 -6.25 2.57 6.24
N GLY A 165 -5.49 2.52 5.15
CA GLY A 165 -4.22 3.24 5.03
C GLY A 165 -4.41 4.75 5.17
N ALA A 166 -5.41 5.33 4.49
CA ALA A 166 -5.70 6.76 4.54
C ALA A 166 -6.14 7.23 5.95
N VAL A 167 -6.97 6.43 6.63
CA VAL A 167 -7.37 6.70 8.02
C VAL A 167 -6.16 6.73 8.93
N LEU A 168 -5.26 5.74 8.85
CA LEU A 168 -4.05 5.70 9.67
C LEU A 168 -3.11 6.87 9.38
N THR A 169 -2.98 7.28 8.12
CA THR A 169 -2.18 8.46 7.74
C THR A 169 -2.65 9.75 8.41
N LYS A 170 -3.94 9.86 8.79
CA LYS A 170 -4.47 11.00 9.56
C LYS A 170 -4.36 10.81 11.07
N LEU A 171 -4.68 9.61 11.56
CA LEU A 171 -4.67 9.32 12.99
C LEU A 171 -3.27 9.43 13.61
N ILE A 172 -2.22 8.91 12.95
CA ILE A 172 -0.87 8.91 13.50
C ILE A 172 -0.35 10.32 13.84
N PRO A 173 -0.31 11.30 12.91
CA PRO A 173 0.11 12.66 13.23
C PRO A 173 -0.84 13.37 14.19
N PHE A 174 -2.14 13.09 14.14
CA PHE A 174 -3.10 13.61 15.11
C PHE A 174 -2.77 13.15 16.54
N PHE A 175 -2.48 11.85 16.76
CA PHE A 175 -2.10 11.34 18.07
C PHE A 175 -0.71 11.82 18.51
N ALA A 176 0.21 12.06 17.57
CA ALA A 176 1.53 12.63 17.87
C ALA A 176 1.46 14.08 18.41
N LEU A 177 0.33 14.77 18.26
CA LEU A 177 0.10 16.08 18.89
C LEU A 177 0.15 16.00 20.42
N GLY A 178 -0.37 14.91 21.01
CA GLY A 178 -0.33 14.72 22.46
C GLY A 178 1.10 14.76 23.01
N PRO A 179 2.00 13.87 22.53
CA PRO A 179 3.41 13.94 22.84
C PRO A 179 4.05 15.30 22.58
N ALA A 180 3.80 15.93 21.43
CA ALA A 180 4.34 17.25 21.10
C ALA A 180 3.99 18.30 22.16
N LEU A 181 2.75 18.30 22.66
CA LEU A 181 2.30 19.25 23.68
C LEU A 181 2.90 18.94 25.06
N VAL A 182 2.94 17.66 25.45
CA VAL A 182 3.44 17.26 26.79
C VAL A 182 4.93 17.49 26.94
N MET A 183 5.73 17.22 25.90
CA MET A 183 7.19 17.45 25.95
C MET A 183 7.58 18.88 25.61
N GLU A 184 6.59 19.79 25.44
CA GLU A 184 6.79 21.16 24.99
C GLU A 184 7.70 21.20 23.74
N ALA A 185 7.35 20.44 22.70
CA ALA A 185 8.09 20.46 21.45
C ALA A 185 8.02 21.86 20.78
N PRO A 186 8.98 22.24 19.93
CA PRO A 186 8.94 23.52 19.23
C PRO A 186 7.62 23.70 18.46
N TRP A 187 7.09 24.91 18.43
CA TRP A 187 5.76 25.20 17.84
C TRP A 187 5.59 24.68 16.41
N TRP A 188 6.66 24.68 15.60
CA TRP A 188 6.63 24.22 14.21
C TRP A 188 6.40 22.70 14.12
N THR A 189 6.76 21.93 15.16
CA THR A 189 6.47 20.49 15.23
C THR A 189 4.96 20.28 15.29
N THR A 190 4.28 20.98 16.20
CA THR A 190 2.82 20.93 16.32
C THR A 190 2.14 21.41 15.04
N ALA A 191 2.62 22.52 14.45
CA ALA A 191 2.07 23.02 13.19
C ALA A 191 2.17 21.99 12.05
N LEU A 192 3.32 21.33 11.89
CA LEU A 192 3.50 20.28 10.89
C LEU A 192 2.60 19.06 11.15
N LEU A 193 2.48 18.63 12.41
CA LEU A 193 1.61 17.51 12.78
C LEU A 193 0.12 17.83 12.51
N VAL A 194 -0.33 19.06 12.76
CA VAL A 194 -1.68 19.52 12.40
C VAL A 194 -1.87 19.49 10.87
N LEU A 195 -0.93 20.04 10.11
CA LEU A 195 -1.00 20.06 8.64
C LEU A 195 -1.04 18.65 8.03
N LEU A 196 -0.39 17.67 8.66
CA LEU A 196 -0.41 16.28 8.21
C LEU A 196 -1.69 15.54 8.66
N GLY A 197 -2.14 15.77 9.89
CA GLY A 197 -3.22 15.04 10.54
C GLY A 197 -4.64 15.55 10.31
N VAL A 198 -4.80 16.81 9.90
CA VAL A 198 -6.07 17.41 9.44
C VAL A 198 -6.15 17.32 7.92
#